data_AF-A0A6I6MUN0-F1
#
_entry.id   AF-A0A6I6MUN0-F1
#
_cell.length_a   1.000
_cell.length_b   1.000
_cell.length_c   1.000
_cell.angle_alpha   90.00
_cell.angle_beta   90.00
_cell.angle_gamma   90.00
#
_symmetry.space_group_name_H-M   'P 1'
#
loop_
_entity.id
_entity.type
_entity.pdbx_description
1 polymer ?
#
loop_
_entity_poly.entity_id
_entity_poly.type
_entity_poly.pdbx_seq_one_letter_code
_entity_poly.pdbx_strand_id
1 'polypeptide(L)'
;MWPSEAGKALAAACEMGEPEALGRFRRFHEARVIDPCGRQGVGPTAAFVWAPETVAATAVLFAIFDRARIGDAPRLRKLHDYLMRPQPEGGRLIELILSDIASGGAPVMWLTVWRGPEDGEQTTFSTRLSAELDAPIVSPGHEWEPLFYGKLDLRPLLQNFAGANVVPLRAVN
;
A
#
# COMPACT_ATOMS: atom_id res chain seq x y z
N MET A 1 15.91 3.31 -16.09
CA MET A 1 14.64 3.03 -16.80
C MET A 1 13.61 2.52 -15.80
N TRP A 2 12.31 2.78 -16.02
CA TRP A 2 11.24 2.40 -15.07
C TRP A 2 10.52 1.12 -15.52
N PRO A 3 10.03 0.26 -14.60
CA PRO A 3 9.45 -1.02 -15.00
C PRO A 3 8.07 -0.81 -15.63
N SER A 4 7.89 -1.21 -16.89
CA SER A 4 6.59 -1.24 -17.57
C SER A 4 5.58 -2.10 -16.80
N GLU A 5 6.03 -3.22 -16.25
CA GLU A 5 5.17 -4.18 -15.58
C GLU A 5 4.56 -3.63 -14.28
N ALA A 6 5.29 -2.77 -13.55
CA ALA A 6 4.75 -2.09 -12.37
C ALA A 6 3.61 -1.12 -12.77
N GLY A 7 3.82 -0.36 -13.86
CA GLY A 7 2.81 0.53 -14.42
C GLY A 7 1.54 -0.20 -14.83
N LYS A 8 1.68 -1.33 -15.55
CA LYS A 8 0.55 -2.17 -15.96
C LYS A 8 -0.23 -2.76 -14.78
N ALA A 9 0.49 -3.31 -13.79
CA ALA A 9 -0.15 -3.90 -12.62
C ALA A 9 -0.93 -2.85 -11.82
N LEU A 10 -0.36 -1.67 -11.62
CA LEU A 10 -1.01 -0.56 -10.93
C LEU A 10 -2.19 0.01 -11.72
N ALA A 11 -2.05 0.14 -13.04
CA ALA A 11 -3.11 0.59 -13.93
C ALA A 11 -4.34 -0.35 -13.87
N ALA A 12 -4.11 -1.65 -13.93
CA ALA A 12 -5.16 -2.65 -13.82
C ALA A 12 -5.82 -2.64 -12.42
N ALA A 13 -5.02 -2.56 -11.36
CA ALA A 13 -5.52 -2.58 -9.99
C ALA A 13 -6.33 -1.32 -9.61
N CYS A 14 -5.94 -0.16 -10.14
CA CYS A 14 -6.53 1.13 -9.79
C CYS A 14 -7.42 1.72 -10.88
N GLU A 15 -7.78 0.91 -11.90
CA GLU A 15 -8.65 1.31 -13.01
C GLU A 15 -8.23 2.64 -13.68
N MET A 16 -6.92 2.81 -13.91
CA MET A 16 -6.33 4.02 -14.48
C MET A 16 -5.42 3.72 -15.67
N GLY A 17 -5.02 4.75 -16.43
CA GLY A 17 -4.10 4.59 -17.56
C GLY A 17 -2.68 4.22 -17.13
N GLU A 18 -1.99 3.36 -17.88
CA GLU A 18 -0.60 2.97 -17.60
C GLU A 18 0.38 4.16 -17.48
N PRO A 19 0.34 5.18 -18.37
CA PRO A 19 1.20 6.36 -18.21
C PRO A 19 0.93 7.13 -16.92
N GLU A 20 -0.34 7.20 -16.50
CA GLU A 20 -0.74 7.86 -15.26
C GLU A 20 -0.26 7.08 -14.03
N ALA A 21 -0.48 5.76 -14.02
CA ALA A 21 -0.03 4.88 -12.96
C ALA A 21 1.49 4.96 -12.78
N LEU A 22 2.25 4.91 -13.88
CA LEU A 22 3.69 5.04 -13.86
C LEU A 22 4.12 6.44 -13.36
N GLY A 23 3.46 7.50 -13.82
CA GLY A 23 3.73 8.87 -13.37
C GLY A 23 3.49 9.05 -11.87
N ARG A 24 2.42 8.48 -11.32
CA ARG A 24 2.15 8.46 -9.87
C ARG A 24 3.21 7.66 -9.11
N PHE A 25 3.57 6.47 -9.60
CA PHE A 25 4.57 5.60 -9.01
C PHE A 25 5.93 6.30 -8.90
N ARG A 26 6.36 6.99 -9.97
CA ARG A 26 7.57 7.82 -9.98
C ARG A 26 7.53 8.92 -8.92
N ARG A 27 6.42 9.67 -8.84
CA ARG A 27 6.26 10.74 -7.84
C ARG A 27 6.36 10.21 -6.42
N PHE A 28 5.81 9.02 -6.14
CA PHE A 28 5.90 8.42 -4.81
C PHE A 28 7.33 8.01 -4.47
N HIS A 29 8.08 7.48 -5.43
CA HIS A 29 9.51 7.22 -5.23
C HIS A 29 10.31 8.50 -5.00
N GLU A 30 10.13 9.51 -5.84
CA GLU A 30 10.83 10.80 -5.74
C GLU A 30 10.53 11.50 -4.41
N ALA A 31 9.30 11.37 -3.92
CA ALA A 31 8.88 11.85 -2.60
C ALA A 31 9.33 10.94 -1.43
N ARG A 32 10.10 9.87 -1.70
CA ARG A 32 10.58 8.88 -0.72
C ARG A 32 9.46 8.18 0.06
N VAL A 33 8.29 8.03 -0.56
CA VAL A 33 7.17 7.24 -0.02
C VAL A 33 7.45 5.75 -0.17
N ILE A 34 8.04 5.36 -1.31
CA ILE A 34 8.39 3.98 -1.63
C ILE A 34 9.85 3.89 -2.05
N ASP A 35 10.51 2.80 -1.65
CA ASP A 35 11.93 2.57 -1.92
C ASP A 35 12.12 1.31 -2.78
N PRO A 36 13.00 1.34 -3.80
CA PRO A 36 13.34 0.16 -4.57
C PRO A 36 14.17 -0.82 -3.71
N CYS A 37 14.07 -2.11 -4.00
CA CYS A 37 14.86 -3.13 -3.29
C CYS A 37 16.27 -3.29 -3.86
N GLY A 38 16.57 -2.66 -5.00
CA GLY A 38 17.90 -2.68 -5.58
C GLY A 38 18.01 -1.89 -6.88
N ARG A 39 19.17 -2.01 -7.51
CA ARG A 39 19.43 -1.48 -8.86
C ARG A 39 20.02 -2.59 -9.72
N GLN A 40 19.62 -2.62 -10.99
CA GLN A 40 20.16 -3.53 -11.99
C GLN A 40 20.96 -2.73 -13.02
N GLY A 41 22.21 -3.15 -13.25
CA GLY A 41 23.17 -2.45 -14.09
C GLY A 41 24.11 -1.53 -13.30
N VAL A 42 24.95 -0.78 -14.01
CA VAL A 42 26.00 0.09 -13.43
C VAL A 42 25.79 1.52 -13.90
N GLY A 43 26.07 2.49 -13.02
CA GLY A 43 26.04 3.90 -13.35
C GLY A 43 24.66 4.57 -13.19
N PRO A 44 24.54 5.85 -13.60
CA PRO A 44 23.35 6.66 -13.34
C PRO A 44 22.09 6.15 -14.04
N THR A 45 22.24 5.37 -15.11
CA THR A 45 21.14 4.80 -15.91
C THR A 45 20.60 3.47 -15.36
N ALA A 46 21.25 2.90 -14.33
CA ALA A 46 20.85 1.62 -13.73
C ALA A 46 19.36 1.64 -13.33
N ALA A 47 18.64 0.60 -13.75
CA ALA A 47 17.21 0.48 -13.54
C ALA A 47 16.90 0.13 -12.08
N PHE A 48 15.80 0.66 -11.55
CA PHE A 48 15.34 0.29 -10.21
C PHE A 48 14.68 -1.08 -10.23
N VAL A 49 15.00 -1.89 -9.24
CA VAL A 49 14.35 -3.18 -8.98
C VAL A 49 13.34 -2.98 -7.87
N TRP A 50 12.14 -3.50 -8.08
CA TRP A 50 11.03 -3.34 -7.15
C TRP A 50 10.57 -4.70 -6.67
N ALA A 51 10.42 -4.82 -5.36
CA ALA A 51 9.80 -6.00 -4.78
C ALA A 51 8.31 -5.98 -5.16
N PRO A 52 7.72 -7.12 -5.56
CA PRO A 52 6.32 -7.13 -5.94
C PRO A 52 5.38 -6.66 -4.82
N GLU A 53 5.76 -6.92 -3.57
CA GLU A 53 5.05 -6.44 -2.37
C GLU A 53 5.01 -4.92 -2.30
N THR A 54 6.08 -4.24 -2.75
CA THR A 54 6.12 -2.77 -2.83
C THR A 54 5.10 -2.25 -3.84
N VAL A 55 4.92 -2.95 -4.97
CA VAL A 55 3.93 -2.54 -5.98
C VAL A 55 2.51 -2.82 -5.51
N ALA A 56 2.26 -3.95 -4.87
CA ALA A 56 0.98 -4.23 -4.22
C ALA A 56 0.65 -3.21 -3.12
N ALA A 57 1.61 -2.89 -2.25
CA ALA A 57 1.45 -1.84 -1.24
C ALA A 57 1.17 -0.48 -1.89
N THR A 58 1.82 -0.16 -3.01
CA THR A 58 1.60 1.10 -3.73
C THR A 58 0.18 1.22 -4.29
N ALA A 59 -0.45 0.12 -4.73
CA ALA A 59 -1.85 0.13 -5.12
C ALA A 59 -2.77 0.57 -3.96
N VAL A 60 -2.49 0.11 -2.73
CA VAL A 60 -3.20 0.56 -1.51
C VAL A 60 -2.99 2.06 -1.29
N LEU A 61 -1.76 2.56 -1.47
CA LEU A 61 -1.48 3.98 -1.34
C LEU A 61 -2.25 4.83 -2.37
N PHE A 62 -2.38 4.39 -3.61
CA PHE A 62 -3.19 5.09 -4.62
C PHE A 62 -4.66 5.15 -4.20
N ALA A 63 -5.23 4.02 -3.78
CA ALA A 63 -6.62 3.97 -3.33
C ALA A 63 -6.88 4.90 -2.13
N ILE A 64 -5.95 4.97 -1.18
CA ILE A 64 -6.05 5.87 -0.01
C ILE A 64 -5.88 7.34 -0.41
N PHE A 65 -4.91 7.65 -1.28
CA PHE A 65 -4.71 8.99 -1.82
C PHE A 65 -5.98 9.51 -2.49
N ASP A 66 -6.62 8.68 -3.33
CA ASP A 66 -7.80 9.07 -4.11
C ASP A 66 -9.07 9.16 -3.25
N ARG A 67 -9.29 8.21 -2.33
CA ARG A 67 -10.55 8.10 -1.56
C ARG A 67 -10.56 8.89 -0.26
N ALA A 68 -9.43 8.96 0.45
CA ALA A 68 -9.33 9.59 1.76
C ALA A 68 -8.64 10.95 1.75
N ARG A 69 -8.14 11.40 0.58
CA ARG A 69 -7.37 12.66 0.40
C ARG A 69 -6.15 12.77 1.32
N ILE A 70 -5.65 11.65 1.82
CA ILE A 70 -4.37 11.58 2.53
C ILE A 70 -3.28 11.65 1.47
N GLY A 71 -2.85 12.88 1.17
CA GLY A 71 -1.96 13.17 0.04
C GLY A 71 -0.52 13.48 0.40
N ASP A 72 -0.22 13.74 1.67
CA ASP A 72 1.14 14.14 2.06
C ASP A 72 2.08 12.93 2.13
N ALA A 73 3.32 13.14 1.67
CA ALA A 73 4.33 12.10 1.59
C ALA A 73 4.64 11.44 2.96
N PRO A 74 4.73 12.17 4.09
CA PRO A 74 4.93 11.55 5.40
C PRO A 74 3.83 10.57 5.80
N ARG A 75 2.55 10.90 5.61
CA ARG A 75 1.43 9.99 5.94
C ARG A 75 1.41 8.79 5.00
N LEU A 76 1.64 8.99 3.69
CA LEU A 76 1.74 7.88 2.74
C LEU A 76 2.93 6.96 3.06
N ARG A 77 4.07 7.51 3.48
CA ARG A 77 5.23 6.74 3.92
C ARG A 77 4.91 5.91 5.16
N LYS A 78 4.24 6.48 6.17
CA LYS A 78 3.79 5.74 7.35
C LYS A 78 2.87 4.57 7.00
N LEU A 79 1.96 4.76 6.03
CA LEU A 79 1.10 3.69 5.55
C LEU A 79 1.89 2.61 4.80
N HIS A 80 2.84 3.01 3.95
CA HIS A 80 3.74 2.07 3.28
C HIS A 80 4.54 1.24 4.30
N ASP A 81 5.16 1.89 5.29
CA ASP A 81 5.94 1.22 6.32
C ASP A 81 5.07 0.29 7.18
N TYR A 82 3.81 0.67 7.44
CA TYR A 82 2.83 -0.19 8.10
C TYR A 82 2.52 -1.46 7.29
N LEU A 83 2.28 -1.34 5.99
CA LEU A 83 2.05 -2.47 5.08
C LEU A 83 3.28 -3.37 4.92
N MET A 84 4.47 -2.79 4.98
CA MET A 84 5.74 -3.50 4.84
C MET A 84 6.30 -4.02 6.17
N ARG A 85 5.61 -3.77 7.29
CA ARG A 85 6.06 -4.16 8.62
C ARG A 85 6.11 -5.70 8.76
N PRO A 86 7.20 -6.26 9.31
CA PRO A 86 7.26 -7.67 9.69
C PRO A 86 6.18 -8.03 10.70
N GLN A 87 5.56 -9.20 10.56
CA GLN A 87 4.57 -9.71 11.52
C GLN A 87 5.14 -10.85 12.38
N PRO A 88 4.61 -11.06 13.61
CA PRO A 88 5.08 -12.12 14.52
C PRO A 88 5.06 -13.53 13.91
N GLU A 89 4.06 -13.83 13.11
CA GLU A 89 3.84 -15.08 12.39
C GLU A 89 4.77 -15.28 11.18
N GLY A 90 5.58 -14.27 10.84
CA GLY A 90 6.49 -14.26 9.70
C GLY A 90 5.94 -13.48 8.50
N GLY A 91 6.86 -13.06 7.63
CA GLY A 91 6.53 -12.22 6.47
C GLY A 91 6.15 -10.78 6.83
N ARG A 92 5.75 -10.01 5.82
CA ARG A 92 5.23 -8.64 5.93
C ARG A 92 3.71 -8.65 5.90
N LEU A 93 3.07 -7.62 6.47
CA LEU A 93 1.61 -7.51 6.48
C LEU A 93 0.99 -7.63 5.07
N ILE A 94 1.58 -6.98 4.08
CA ILE A 94 1.12 -7.07 2.69
C ILE A 94 1.17 -8.50 2.14
N GLU A 95 2.16 -9.31 2.52
CA GLU A 95 2.28 -10.71 2.10
C GLU A 95 1.17 -11.57 2.73
N LEU A 96 0.81 -11.30 3.99
CA LEU A 96 -0.32 -11.96 4.66
C LEU A 96 -1.66 -11.58 4.04
N ILE A 97 -1.85 -10.29 3.69
CA ILE A 97 -3.04 -9.82 2.97
C ILE A 97 -3.18 -10.55 1.63
N LEU A 98 -2.09 -10.64 0.85
CA LEU A 98 -2.09 -11.34 -0.43
C LEU A 98 -2.36 -12.84 -0.27
N SER A 99 -1.84 -13.46 0.80
CA SER A 99 -2.08 -14.87 1.12
C SER A 99 -3.53 -15.15 1.52
N ASP A 100 -4.15 -14.25 2.31
CA ASP A 100 -5.57 -14.31 2.67
C ASP A 100 -6.46 -14.21 1.42
N ILE A 101 -6.16 -13.26 0.51
CA ILE A 101 -6.88 -13.11 -0.77
C ILE A 101 -6.70 -14.36 -1.64
N ALA A 102 -5.48 -14.89 -1.76
CA ALA A 102 -5.20 -16.10 -2.54
C ALA A 102 -5.98 -17.32 -2.01
N SER A 103 -6.27 -17.35 -0.71
CA SER A 103 -7.08 -18.38 -0.05
C SER A 103 -8.59 -18.12 -0.14
N GLY A 104 -9.01 -17.08 -0.87
CA GLY A 104 -10.42 -16.72 -1.07
C GLY A 104 -10.97 -15.73 -0.05
N GLY A 105 -10.12 -15.19 0.83
CA GLY A 105 -10.47 -14.19 1.84
C GLY A 105 -10.90 -12.84 1.27
N ALA A 106 -11.36 -11.96 2.15
CA ALA A 106 -11.78 -10.59 1.88
C ALA A 106 -11.22 -9.64 2.96
N PRO A 107 -9.90 -9.45 3.02
CA PRO A 107 -9.29 -8.58 4.02
C PRO A 107 -9.70 -7.13 3.77
N VAL A 108 -9.76 -6.37 4.86
CA VAL A 108 -10.19 -4.96 4.86
C VAL A 108 -9.18 -4.13 5.61
N MET A 109 -8.97 -2.89 5.16
CA MET A 109 -8.21 -1.90 5.90
C MET A 109 -9.14 -0.80 6.39
N TRP A 110 -9.11 -0.58 7.70
CA TRP A 110 -9.75 0.56 8.34
C TRP A 110 -8.77 1.70 8.46
N LEU A 111 -9.22 2.86 8.01
CA LEU A 111 -8.58 4.15 8.18
C LEU A 111 -9.38 4.94 9.20
N THR A 112 -8.72 5.44 10.24
CA THR A 112 -9.35 6.37 11.19
C THR A 112 -8.51 7.61 11.33
N VAL A 113 -9.15 8.77 11.18
CA VAL A 113 -8.56 10.06 11.52
C VAL A 113 -9.14 10.50 12.86
N TRP A 114 -8.25 10.82 13.78
CA TRP A 114 -8.56 11.21 15.15
C TRP A 114 -8.19 12.67 15.38
N ARG A 115 -9.02 13.39 16.12
CA ARG A 115 -8.73 14.71 16.69
C ARG A 115 -8.30 14.54 18.14
N GLY A 116 -7.17 15.13 18.49
CA GLY A 116 -6.66 15.20 19.85
C GLY A 116 -7.10 16.48 20.57
N PRO A 117 -6.85 16.56 21.88
CA PRO A 117 -7.30 17.65 22.75
C PRO A 117 -6.69 19.03 22.44
N GLU A 118 -5.58 19.09 21.70
CA GLU A 118 -4.92 20.34 21.27
C GLU A 118 -5.08 20.59 19.75
N ASP A 119 -6.22 20.19 19.17
CA ASP A 119 -6.50 20.24 17.73
C ASP A 119 -5.50 19.46 16.84
N GLY A 120 -4.69 18.58 17.44
CA GLY A 120 -3.79 17.68 16.71
C GLY A 120 -4.57 16.61 15.95
N GLU A 121 -4.15 16.28 14.73
CA GLU A 121 -4.71 15.17 13.97
C GLU A 121 -3.77 13.96 13.94
N GLN A 122 -4.31 12.78 14.20
CA GLN A 122 -3.59 11.51 14.04
C GLN A 122 -4.36 10.57 13.13
N THR A 123 -3.64 9.89 12.24
CA THR A 123 -4.19 8.84 11.40
C THR A 123 -3.71 7.48 11.89
N THR A 124 -4.65 6.55 12.12
CA THR A 124 -4.34 5.15 12.39
C THR A 124 -4.84 4.27 11.26
N PHE A 125 -4.06 3.24 10.95
CA PHE A 125 -4.41 2.22 9.97
C PHE A 125 -4.55 0.88 10.70
N SER A 126 -5.61 0.16 10.40
CA SER A 126 -5.89 -1.14 10.99
C SER A 126 -6.36 -2.11 9.91
N THR A 127 -5.50 -3.05 9.57
CA THR A 127 -5.85 -4.15 8.67
C THR A 127 -6.53 -5.24 9.48
N ARG A 128 -7.59 -5.82 8.91
CA ARG A 128 -8.22 -7.04 9.38
C ARG A 128 -8.14 -8.07 8.26
N LEU A 129 -7.47 -9.18 8.55
CA LEU A 129 -7.58 -10.36 7.71
C LEU A 129 -8.94 -11.00 7.92
N SER A 130 -9.35 -11.91 7.03
CA SER A 130 -10.69 -12.50 7.06
C SER A 130 -11.04 -13.17 8.40
N ALA A 131 -10.05 -13.73 9.11
CA ALA A 131 -10.22 -14.34 10.43
C ALA A 131 -10.45 -13.33 11.58
N GLU A 132 -10.22 -12.04 11.35
CA GLU A 132 -10.18 -10.99 12.39
C GLU A 132 -11.18 -9.86 12.13
N LEU A 133 -12.15 -10.05 11.23
CA LEU A 133 -13.03 -8.96 10.76
C LEU A 133 -13.80 -8.25 11.88
N ASP A 134 -14.08 -8.93 12.99
CA ASP A 134 -14.87 -8.40 14.11
C ASP A 134 -14.02 -7.65 15.17
N ALA A 135 -12.69 -7.56 15.01
CA ALA A 135 -11.84 -6.91 16.01
C ALA A 135 -12.03 -5.37 16.05
N PRO A 136 -12.21 -4.77 17.25
CA PRO A 136 -12.57 -3.36 17.38
C PRO A 136 -11.46 -2.42 16.89
N ILE A 137 -11.82 -1.22 16.43
CA ILE A 137 -10.87 -0.15 16.12
C ILE A 137 -10.36 0.43 17.45
N VAL A 138 -9.04 0.46 17.64
CA VAL A 138 -8.40 0.93 18.86
C VAL A 138 -8.04 2.40 18.72
N SER A 139 -8.53 3.24 19.64
CA SER A 139 -8.16 4.65 19.73
C SER A 139 -6.71 4.84 20.20
N PRO A 140 -5.98 5.87 19.73
CA PRO A 140 -4.69 6.28 20.30
C PRO A 140 -4.76 6.60 21.80
N GLY A 141 -5.92 7.04 22.30
CA GLY A 141 -6.15 7.35 23.70
C GLY A 141 -7.60 7.73 24.00
N HIS A 142 -7.94 7.85 25.28
CA HIS A 142 -9.31 8.16 25.73
C HIS A 142 -9.79 9.58 25.37
N GLU A 143 -8.85 10.48 25.13
CA GLU A 143 -9.05 11.89 24.77
C GLU A 143 -9.18 12.12 23.25
N TRP A 144 -9.04 11.07 22.44
CA TRP A 144 -9.06 11.17 20.98
C TRP A 144 -10.46 10.90 20.44
N GLU A 145 -10.98 11.85 19.68
CA GLU A 145 -12.29 11.75 19.04
C GLU A 145 -12.15 11.39 17.55
N PRO A 146 -12.93 10.43 17.04
CA PRO A 146 -12.86 10.08 15.63
C PRO A 146 -13.53 11.13 14.76
N LEU A 147 -12.79 11.67 13.80
CA LEU A 147 -13.31 12.60 12.78
C LEU A 147 -13.79 11.90 11.52
N PHE A 148 -13.14 10.79 11.17
CA PHE A 148 -13.41 10.08 9.93
C PHE A 148 -13.12 8.58 10.09
N TYR A 149 -14.01 7.77 9.52
CA TYR A 149 -13.83 6.34 9.35
C TYR A 149 -13.94 5.97 7.87
N GLY A 150 -12.89 5.37 7.34
CA GLY A 150 -12.86 4.82 5.99
C GLY A 150 -12.63 3.32 6.06
N LYS A 151 -13.43 2.56 5.31
CA LYS A 151 -13.18 1.15 5.05
C LYS A 151 -12.69 0.99 3.62
N LEU A 152 -11.56 0.33 3.44
CA LEU A 152 -11.04 -0.08 2.14
C LEU A 152 -11.10 -1.60 2.04
N ASP A 153 -11.97 -2.10 1.16
CA ASP A 153 -11.96 -3.51 0.79
C ASP A 153 -10.72 -3.79 -0.08
N LEU A 154 -9.82 -4.65 0.40
CA LEU A 154 -8.51 -4.85 -0.22
C LEU A 154 -8.55 -5.86 -1.37
N ARG A 155 -9.50 -6.80 -1.36
CA ARG A 155 -9.59 -7.85 -2.39
C ARG A 155 -9.74 -7.30 -3.81
N PRO A 156 -10.69 -6.39 -4.13
CA PRO A 156 -10.84 -5.89 -5.50
C PRO A 156 -9.57 -5.21 -6.03
N LEU A 157 -8.83 -4.57 -5.13
CA LEU A 157 -7.58 -3.86 -5.43
C LEU A 157 -6.40 -4.81 -5.61
N LEU A 158 -6.31 -5.84 -4.77
CA LEU A 158 -5.11 -6.66 -4.61
C LEU A 158 -5.20 -8.06 -5.24
N GLN A 159 -6.36 -8.49 -5.71
CA GLN A 159 -6.57 -9.83 -6.28
C GLN A 159 -5.61 -10.14 -7.45
N ASN A 160 -5.23 -9.14 -8.24
CA ASN A 160 -4.30 -9.31 -9.37
C ASN A 160 -2.84 -9.50 -8.91
N PHE A 161 -2.54 -9.20 -7.64
CA PHE A 161 -1.25 -9.45 -7.00
C PHE A 161 -1.24 -10.73 -6.16
N ALA A 162 -2.38 -11.39 -5.96
CA ALA A 162 -2.48 -12.60 -5.15
C ALA A 162 -2.19 -13.86 -6.00
N GLY A 163 -1.32 -14.75 -5.50
CA GLY A 163 -0.98 -16.04 -6.13
C GLY A 163 0.28 -16.04 -7.00
N ALA A 164 0.50 -17.10 -7.79
CA ALA A 164 1.72 -17.33 -8.59
C ALA A 164 1.95 -16.32 -9.75
N ASN A 165 1.07 -15.34 -9.94
CA ASN A 165 1.18 -14.28 -10.95
C ASN A 165 2.05 -13.10 -10.50
N VAL A 166 2.68 -13.19 -9.33
CA VAL A 166 3.68 -12.25 -8.87
C VAL A 166 4.98 -12.49 -9.66
N VAL A 167 5.01 -12.05 -10.93
CA VAL A 167 6.23 -12.03 -11.72
C VAL A 167 7.14 -10.95 -11.09
N PRO A 168 8.38 -11.27 -10.68
CA PRO A 168 9.34 -10.26 -10.26
C PRO A 168 9.44 -9.20 -11.35
N LEU A 169 9.12 -7.96 -11.01
CA LEU A 169 9.00 -6.89 -11.98
C LEU A 169 10.40 -6.52 -12.48
N ARG A 170 10.75 -7.05 -13.64
CA ARG A 170 12.00 -6.76 -14.32
C ARG A 170 11.79 -5.55 -15.23
N ALA A 171 12.70 -4.59 -15.19
CA ALA A 171 12.80 -3.60 -16.24
C ALA A 171 13.31 -4.30 -17.50
N VAL A 172 12.55 -4.22 -18.60
CA VAL A 172 12.98 -4.71 -19.91
C VAL A 172 13.64 -3.55 -20.65
N ASN A 173 14.77 -3.81 -21.29
CA ASN A 173 15.59 -2.85 -22.04
C ASN A 173 14.84 -2.19 -23.19
#